data_AF-K1ST15-F1
#
_entry.id   AF-K1ST15-F1
#
_cell.length_a   1.000
_cell.length_b   1.000
_cell.length_c   1.000
_cell.angle_alpha   90.00
_cell.angle_beta   90.00
_cell.angle_gamma   90.00
#
_symmetry.space_group_name_H-M   'P 1'
#
loop_
_entity.id
_entity.type
_entity.pdbx_description
1 polymer ?
#
loop_
_entity_poly.entity_id
_entity_poly.type
_entity_poly.pdbx_seq_one_letter_code
_entity_poly.pdbx_strand_id
1 'polypeptide(L)'
;PIRIGQGIEFDYCSVHCVWSLKEEGYEAVICNNNPETVSTDFDTGDRLYFDPLTKEDVESIIETEQPYGVVVQFGGQTAIKLTRHLADMGVNILGTSADSIDAAEDRERFDELLEKCGIPRPSGYTVMTTEEAVEAADKLGYPVLLRPSYVLGGQNMIIAHSEKDVVEYM
;
A
#
# COMPACT_ATOMS: atom_id res chain seq x y z
N PRO A 1 3.77 7.26 -10.63
CA PRO A 1 3.94 8.74 -10.63
C PRO A 1 3.93 9.35 -9.22
N ILE A 2 4.71 10.42 -9.01
CA ILE A 2 4.78 11.18 -7.75
C ILE A 2 3.45 11.91 -7.47
N ARG A 3 3.01 11.91 -6.21
CA ARG A 3 1.86 12.67 -5.71
C ARG A 3 2.05 13.08 -4.25
N ILE A 4 1.20 13.98 -3.75
CA ILE A 4 1.20 14.32 -2.32
C ILE A 4 0.99 13.05 -1.50
N GLY A 5 1.86 12.82 -0.51
CA GLY A 5 1.88 11.61 0.31
C GLY A 5 2.60 10.42 -0.32
N GLN A 6 3.00 10.48 -1.60
CA GLN A 6 3.85 9.47 -2.22
C GLN A 6 4.84 10.08 -3.21
N GLY A 7 6.02 10.39 -2.72
CA GLY A 7 7.06 11.11 -3.44
C GLY A 7 8.31 10.30 -3.75
N ILE A 8 9.42 11.03 -3.81
CA ILE A 8 10.76 10.54 -4.15
C ILE A 8 11.31 9.53 -3.14
N GLU A 9 10.74 9.47 -1.93
CA GLU A 9 11.13 8.50 -0.91
C GLU A 9 10.98 7.05 -1.39
N PHE A 10 9.98 6.76 -2.22
CA PHE A 10 9.77 5.42 -2.78
C PHE A 10 10.73 5.11 -3.93
N ASP A 11 11.12 6.13 -4.70
CA ASP A 11 12.16 5.99 -5.72
C ASP A 11 13.50 5.63 -5.05
N TYR A 12 13.90 6.41 -4.06
CA TYR A 12 15.12 6.18 -3.29
C TYR A 12 15.16 4.75 -2.71
N CYS A 13 14.09 4.30 -2.06
CA CYS A 13 14.00 2.94 -1.51
C CYS A 13 14.09 1.86 -2.60
N SER A 14 13.42 2.06 -3.74
CA SER A 14 13.42 1.10 -4.85
C SER A 14 14.80 0.98 -5.50
N VAL A 15 15.49 2.10 -5.71
CA VAL A 15 16.86 2.14 -6.24
C VAL A 15 17.82 1.39 -5.31
N HIS A 16 17.76 1.67 -4.01
CA HIS A 16 18.61 0.99 -3.03
C HIS A 16 18.30 -0.51 -2.93
N CYS A 17 17.03 -0.90 -3.04
CA CYS A 17 16.67 -2.32 -3.10
C CYS A 17 17.30 -3.02 -4.30
N VAL A 18 17.22 -2.41 -5.49
CA VAL A 18 17.81 -2.96 -6.71
C VAL A 18 19.33 -3.09 -6.57
N TRP A 19 20.01 -2.05 -6.07
CA TRP A 19 21.45 -2.11 -5.86
C TRP A 19 21.86 -3.20 -4.86
N SER A 20 21.15 -3.32 -3.73
CA SER A 20 21.45 -4.38 -2.76
C SER A 20 21.22 -5.79 -3.32
N LEU A 21 20.17 -6.00 -4.14
CA LEU A 21 19.97 -7.29 -4.80
C LEU A 21 21.10 -7.62 -5.78
N LYS A 22 21.57 -6.62 -6.54
CA LYS A 22 22.69 -6.77 -7.47
C LYS A 22 24.02 -7.04 -6.74
N GLU A 23 24.27 -6.38 -5.62
CA GLU A 23 25.44 -6.64 -4.76
C GLU A 23 25.46 -8.09 -4.22
N GLU A 24 24.28 -8.66 -3.93
CA GLU A 24 24.11 -10.06 -3.52
C GLU A 24 24.12 -11.05 -4.70
N GLY A 25 24.31 -10.57 -5.93
CA GLY A 25 24.45 -11.40 -7.14
C GLY A 25 23.13 -11.83 -7.79
N TYR A 26 22.03 -11.14 -7.49
CA TYR A 26 20.74 -11.36 -8.18
C TYR A 26 20.60 -10.45 -9.40
N GLU A 27 19.85 -10.93 -10.39
CA GLU A 27 19.32 -10.07 -11.45
C GLU A 27 18.08 -9.34 -10.91
N ALA A 28 18.07 -8.02 -11.06
CA ALA A 28 17.02 -7.14 -10.55
C ALA A 28 16.21 -6.54 -11.71
N VAL A 29 14.94 -6.94 -11.79
CA VAL A 29 13.95 -6.37 -12.70
C VAL A 29 13.14 -5.32 -11.96
N ILE A 30 13.03 -4.12 -12.52
CA ILE A 30 12.23 -3.03 -11.94
C ILE A 30 11.09 -2.63 -12.86
N CYS A 31 9.91 -2.39 -12.28
CA CYS A 31 8.74 -1.86 -12.98
C CYS A 31 8.34 -0.52 -12.35
N ASN A 32 8.43 0.56 -13.12
CA ASN A 32 8.02 1.90 -12.69
C ASN A 32 7.70 2.75 -13.94
N ASN A 33 6.60 3.49 -13.87
CA ASN A 33 6.12 4.35 -14.96
C ASN A 33 6.35 5.85 -14.73
N ASN A 34 7.15 6.22 -13.73
CA ASN A 34 7.48 7.62 -13.48
C ASN A 34 8.75 8.01 -14.26
N PRO A 35 8.70 8.90 -15.27
CA PRO A 35 9.89 9.27 -16.04
C PRO A 35 10.88 10.15 -15.27
N GLU A 36 10.49 10.68 -14.11
CA GLU A 36 11.28 11.67 -13.35
C GLU A 36 12.12 11.02 -12.24
N THR A 37 12.37 9.70 -12.30
CA THR A 37 12.97 8.92 -11.21
C THR A 37 14.24 8.20 -11.60
N VAL A 38 15.14 7.99 -10.63
CA VAL A 38 16.40 7.26 -10.85
C VAL A 38 16.14 5.76 -11.04
N SER A 39 15.08 5.23 -10.43
CA SER A 39 14.65 3.83 -10.68
C SER A 39 14.29 3.53 -12.13
N THR A 40 14.02 4.56 -12.94
CA THR A 40 13.71 4.42 -14.38
C THR A 40 14.89 4.74 -15.29
N ASP A 41 16.08 4.99 -14.72
CA ASP A 41 17.32 4.99 -15.50
C ASP A 41 17.68 3.54 -15.89
N PHE A 42 18.08 3.36 -17.15
CA PHE A 42 18.44 2.04 -17.70
C PHE A 42 19.60 1.36 -16.98
N ASP A 43 20.43 2.12 -16.27
CA ASP A 43 21.61 1.61 -15.56
C ASP A 43 21.29 1.14 -14.13
N THR A 44 20.07 1.39 -13.63
CA THR A 44 19.69 1.02 -12.25
C THR A 44 19.46 -0.48 -12.12
N GLY A 45 18.46 -1.01 -12.83
CA GLY A 45 18.14 -2.44 -12.88
C GLY A 45 18.93 -3.19 -13.96
N ASP A 46 18.80 -4.51 -14.00
CA ASP A 46 19.23 -5.30 -15.15
C ASP A 46 18.21 -5.21 -16.29
N ARG A 47 16.93 -5.05 -15.93
CA ARG A 47 15.82 -4.81 -16.84
C ARG A 47 14.83 -3.82 -16.25
N LEU A 48 14.32 -2.93 -17.09
CA LEU A 48 13.32 -1.92 -16.73
C LEU A 48 12.05 -2.14 -17.57
N TYR A 49 10.91 -2.28 -16.90
CA TYR A 49 9.58 -2.20 -17.48
C TYR A 49 9.00 -0.82 -17.19
N PHE A 50 8.80 -0.04 -18.25
CA PHE A 50 8.21 1.29 -18.16
C PHE A 50 6.70 1.24 -18.42
N ASP A 51 6.05 0.24 -17.85
CA ASP A 51 4.63 -0.04 -18.00
C ASP A 51 3.83 0.46 -16.78
N PRO A 52 2.53 0.75 -16.93
CA PRO A 52 1.69 1.05 -15.79
C PRO A 52 1.68 -0.09 -14.76
N LEU A 53 1.60 0.25 -13.47
CA LEU A 53 1.44 -0.74 -12.40
C LEU A 53 -0.03 -1.17 -12.27
N THR A 54 -0.62 -1.68 -13.34
CA THR A 54 -1.94 -2.34 -13.30
C THR A 54 -1.78 -3.84 -13.12
N LYS A 55 -2.89 -4.53 -12.85
CA LYS A 55 -2.90 -5.99 -12.71
C LYS A 55 -2.45 -6.69 -14.00
N GLU A 56 -3.04 -6.31 -15.13
CA GLU A 56 -2.77 -6.89 -16.45
C GLU A 56 -1.31 -6.69 -16.88
N ASP A 57 -0.79 -5.47 -16.72
CA ASP A 57 0.60 -5.17 -17.08
C ASP A 57 1.58 -6.00 -16.23
N VAL A 58 1.32 -6.09 -14.92
CA VAL A 58 2.17 -6.86 -14.00
C VAL A 58 2.04 -8.36 -14.23
N GLU A 59 0.87 -8.89 -14.55
CA GLU A 59 0.68 -10.30 -14.94
C GLU A 59 1.60 -10.66 -16.11
N SER A 60 1.59 -9.85 -17.17
CA SER A 60 2.45 -10.04 -18.35
C SER A 60 3.95 -10.04 -18.02
N ILE A 61 4.38 -9.16 -17.11
CA ILE A 61 5.77 -9.09 -16.65
C ILE A 61 6.14 -10.37 -15.88
N ILE A 62 5.28 -10.82 -14.96
CA ILE A 62 5.51 -12.04 -14.18
C ILE A 62 5.56 -13.27 -15.07
N GLU A 63 4.67 -13.39 -16.05
CA GLU A 63 4.67 -14.48 -17.04
C GLU A 63 5.96 -14.51 -17.87
N THR A 64 6.47 -13.34 -18.22
CA THR A 64 7.70 -13.21 -19.03
C THR A 64 8.96 -13.50 -18.22
N GLU A 65 9.08 -12.91 -17.03
CA GLU A 65 10.33 -12.95 -16.25
C GLU A 65 10.42 -14.15 -15.31
N GLN A 66 9.27 -14.72 -14.91
CA GLN A 66 9.19 -15.85 -13.97
C GLN A 66 10.14 -15.68 -12.77
N PRO A 67 10.05 -14.55 -12.04
CA PRO A 67 11.05 -14.19 -11.05
C PRO A 67 11.04 -15.15 -9.85
N TYR A 68 12.20 -15.33 -9.21
CA TYR A 68 12.30 -16.08 -7.95
C TYR A 68 11.43 -15.49 -6.83
N GLY A 69 11.25 -14.17 -6.84
CA GLY A 69 10.34 -13.49 -5.94
C GLY A 69 10.20 -12.01 -6.27
N VAL A 70 9.22 -11.35 -5.64
CA VAL A 70 8.85 -9.96 -5.91
C VAL A 70 8.87 -9.16 -4.61
N VAL A 71 9.44 -7.96 -4.68
CA VAL A 71 9.49 -6.98 -3.58
C VAL A 71 8.44 -5.90 -3.85
N VAL A 72 7.49 -5.72 -2.95
CA VAL A 72 6.35 -4.78 -3.09
C VAL A 72 6.39 -3.60 -2.12
N GLN A 73 7.23 -3.68 -1.09
CA GLN A 73 7.23 -2.78 0.07
C GLN A 73 7.81 -1.39 -0.24
N PHE A 74 8.59 -1.27 -1.31
CA PHE A 74 9.31 -0.04 -1.65
C PHE A 74 8.61 0.82 -2.71
N GLY A 75 7.52 0.33 -3.32
CA GLY A 75 6.74 1.07 -4.34
C GLY A 75 5.55 1.87 -3.78
N GLY A 76 5.43 1.98 -2.46
CA GLY A 76 4.32 2.63 -1.77
C GLY A 76 2.95 1.99 -2.05
N GLN A 77 1.86 2.75 -1.82
CA GLN A 77 0.49 2.24 -1.91
C GLN A 77 0.12 1.62 -3.27
N THR A 78 0.73 2.07 -4.37
CA THR A 78 0.48 1.51 -5.70
C THR A 78 0.94 0.06 -5.76
N ALA A 79 2.16 -0.24 -5.30
CA ALA A 79 2.69 -1.59 -5.25
C ALA A 79 1.99 -2.43 -4.17
N ILE A 80 1.72 -1.85 -2.99
CA ILE A 80 1.02 -2.53 -1.89
C ILE A 80 -0.35 -3.05 -2.33
N LYS A 81 -1.11 -2.28 -3.12
CA LYS A 81 -2.42 -2.70 -3.65
C LYS A 81 -2.36 -3.91 -4.59
N LEU A 82 -1.22 -4.18 -5.21
CA LEU A 82 -1.02 -5.34 -6.09
C LEU A 82 -0.61 -6.61 -5.32
N THR A 83 -0.21 -6.49 -4.06
CA THR A 83 0.32 -7.59 -3.26
C THR A 83 -0.59 -8.81 -3.20
N ARG A 84 -1.89 -8.61 -2.89
CA ARG A 84 -2.85 -9.73 -2.84
C ARG A 84 -2.99 -10.41 -4.20
N HIS A 85 -3.05 -9.61 -5.27
CA HIS A 85 -3.18 -10.15 -6.62
C HIS A 85 -1.97 -10.99 -7.03
N LEU A 86 -0.76 -10.51 -6.76
CA LEU A 86 0.48 -11.26 -6.98
C LEU A 86 0.52 -12.56 -6.15
N ALA A 87 0.10 -12.50 -4.89
CA ALA A 87 0.02 -13.68 -4.04
C ALA A 87 -1.00 -14.71 -4.55
N ASP A 88 -2.15 -14.27 -5.05
CA ASP A 88 -3.19 -15.14 -5.65
C ASP A 88 -2.67 -15.84 -6.92
N MET A 89 -1.75 -15.21 -7.66
CA MET A 89 -1.03 -15.83 -8.78
C MET A 89 0.04 -16.85 -8.34
N GLY A 90 0.31 -16.98 -7.04
CA GLY A 90 1.36 -17.84 -6.51
C GLY A 90 2.76 -17.23 -6.57
N VAL A 91 2.88 -15.92 -6.79
CA VAL A 91 4.17 -15.22 -6.78
C VAL A 91 4.73 -15.20 -5.36
N ASN A 92 6.02 -15.52 -5.24
CA ASN A 92 6.73 -15.47 -3.98
C ASN A 92 7.02 -14.01 -3.57
N ILE A 93 6.21 -13.45 -2.66
CA ILE A 93 6.45 -12.12 -2.12
C ILE A 93 7.60 -12.18 -1.11
N LEU A 94 8.70 -11.50 -1.42
CA LEU A 94 9.89 -11.42 -0.58
C LEU A 94 9.68 -10.39 0.54
N GLY A 95 10.31 -10.61 1.70
CA GLY A 95 10.20 -9.70 2.85
C GLY A 95 8.93 -9.92 3.66
N THR A 96 8.19 -8.85 3.96
CA THR A 96 6.91 -8.93 4.68
C THR A 96 5.88 -9.65 3.83
N SER A 97 5.26 -10.70 4.37
CA SER A 97 4.28 -11.51 3.66
C SER A 97 3.05 -10.69 3.22
N ALA A 98 2.39 -11.15 2.16
CA ALA A 98 1.14 -10.54 1.69
C ALA A 98 0.07 -10.45 2.78
N ASP A 99 -0.06 -11.50 3.61
CA ASP A 99 -1.01 -11.53 4.72
C ASP A 99 -0.66 -10.50 5.81
N SER A 100 0.62 -10.35 6.13
CA SER A 100 1.07 -9.38 7.13
C SER A 100 0.92 -7.94 6.63
N ILE A 101 1.13 -7.68 5.34
CA ILE A 101 0.84 -6.39 4.71
C ILE A 101 -0.66 -6.09 4.81
N ASP A 102 -1.50 -7.06 4.44
CA ASP A 102 -2.95 -6.92 4.50
C ASP A 102 -3.45 -6.70 5.93
N ALA A 103 -2.88 -7.41 6.92
CA ALA A 103 -3.20 -7.22 8.33
C ALA A 103 -2.85 -5.83 8.88
N ALA A 104 -1.90 -5.12 8.25
CA ALA A 104 -1.54 -3.76 8.64
C ALA A 104 -2.38 -2.69 7.92
N GLU A 105 -2.77 -2.96 6.67
CA GLU A 105 -3.55 -2.04 5.84
C GLU A 105 -5.06 -2.11 6.11
N ASP A 106 -5.57 -3.30 6.41
CA ASP A 106 -6.96 -3.52 6.81
C ASP A 106 -7.16 -3.11 8.27
N ARG A 107 -8.15 -2.25 8.50
CA ARG A 107 -8.38 -1.64 9.82
C ARG A 107 -8.90 -2.64 10.84
N GLU A 108 -9.81 -3.51 10.44
CA GLU A 108 -10.38 -4.52 11.33
C GLU A 108 -9.30 -5.55 11.73
N ARG A 109 -8.51 -6.01 10.75
CA ARG A 109 -7.39 -6.91 11.02
C ARG A 109 -6.31 -6.27 11.88
N PHE A 110 -6.00 -5.00 11.63
CA PHE A 110 -5.02 -4.26 12.43
C PHE A 110 -5.51 -4.09 13.87
N ASP A 111 -6.79 -3.82 14.04
CA ASP A 111 -7.45 -3.68 15.33
C ASP A 111 -7.41 -4.97 16.15
N GLU A 112 -7.72 -6.11 15.52
CA GLU A 112 -7.55 -7.43 16.13
C GLU A 112 -6.09 -7.69 16.55
N LEU A 113 -5.13 -7.26 15.73
CA LEU A 113 -3.71 -7.43 16.02
C LEU A 113 -3.29 -6.64 17.25
N LEU A 114 -3.76 -5.39 17.39
CA LEU A 114 -3.51 -4.56 18.57
C LEU A 114 -4.12 -5.19 19.83
N GLU A 115 -5.34 -5.71 19.74
CA GLU A 115 -6.02 -6.40 20.84
C GLU A 115 -5.27 -7.66 21.28
N LYS A 116 -4.85 -8.50 20.33
CA LYS A 116 -4.02 -9.69 20.58
C LYS A 116 -2.70 -9.33 21.28
N CYS A 117 -2.11 -8.18 20.94
CA CYS A 117 -0.88 -7.67 21.53
C CYS A 117 -1.08 -6.90 22.85
N GLY A 118 -2.32 -6.66 23.28
CA GLY A 118 -2.61 -5.85 24.46
C GLY A 118 -2.20 -4.38 24.32
N ILE A 119 -2.13 -3.86 23.09
CA ILE A 119 -1.76 -2.48 22.81
C ILE A 119 -3.01 -1.60 22.89
N PRO A 120 -3.04 -0.58 23.77
CA PRO A 120 -4.19 0.29 23.90
C PRO A 120 -4.41 1.12 22.64
N ARG A 121 -5.67 1.28 22.23
CA ARG A 121 -6.09 2.08 21.07
C ARG A 121 -7.34 2.90 21.37
N PRO A 122 -7.56 4.04 20.67
CA PRO A 122 -8.83 4.74 20.72
C PRO A 122 -9.98 3.84 20.26
N SER A 123 -11.15 3.97 20.88
CA SER A 123 -12.36 3.29 20.42
C SER A 123 -12.71 3.73 18.99
N GLY A 124 -13.03 2.77 18.13
CA GLY A 124 -13.37 2.99 16.73
C GLY A 124 -14.20 1.85 16.18
N TYR A 125 -14.82 2.08 15.03
CA TYR A 125 -15.64 1.10 14.31
C TYR A 125 -15.24 1.10 12.83
N THR A 126 -15.24 -0.08 12.22
CA THR A 126 -15.19 -0.22 10.75
C THR A 126 -16.60 -0.13 10.21
N VAL A 127 -16.81 0.72 9.21
CA VAL A 127 -18.12 1.01 8.61
C VAL A 127 -17.99 1.03 7.10
N MET A 128 -19.05 0.62 6.41
CA MET A 128 -19.10 0.54 4.95
C MET A 128 -20.18 1.46 4.35
N THR A 129 -21.16 1.91 5.15
CA THR A 129 -22.20 2.83 4.70
C THR A 129 -22.23 4.11 5.53
N THR A 130 -22.81 5.17 4.95
CA THR A 130 -22.99 6.46 5.63
C THR A 130 -23.84 6.32 6.89
N GLU A 131 -24.87 5.49 6.87
CA GLU A 131 -25.74 5.24 8.03
C GLU A 131 -24.97 4.58 9.18
N GLU A 132 -24.15 3.56 8.87
CA GLU A 132 -23.29 2.92 9.86
C GLU A 132 -22.28 3.90 10.46
N ALA A 133 -21.72 4.79 9.63
CA ALA A 133 -20.77 5.82 10.08
C ALA A 133 -21.40 6.84 11.03
N VAL A 134 -22.63 7.28 10.76
CA VAL A 134 -23.38 8.19 11.63
C VAL A 134 -23.68 7.50 12.97
N GLU A 135 -24.19 6.27 12.95
CA GLU A 135 -24.46 5.53 14.19
C GLU A 135 -23.18 5.31 15.03
N ALA A 136 -22.06 4.99 14.38
CA ALA A 136 -20.78 4.83 15.04
C ALA A 136 -20.30 6.15 15.66
N ALA A 137 -20.44 7.27 14.94
CA ALA A 137 -20.05 8.58 15.41
C ALA A 137 -20.86 9.02 16.63
N ASP A 138 -22.18 8.80 16.62
CA ASP A 138 -23.06 9.10 17.76
C ASP A 138 -22.72 8.26 19.00
N LYS A 139 -22.35 7.00 18.81
CA LYS A 139 -21.91 6.10 19.91
C LYS A 139 -20.57 6.52 20.50
N LEU A 140 -19.62 6.98 19.67
CA LEU A 140 -18.29 7.41 20.11
C LEU A 140 -18.31 8.82 20.74
N GLY A 141 -19.20 9.69 20.25
CA GLY A 141 -19.26 11.09 20.59
C GLY A 141 -18.29 11.94 19.76
N TYR A 142 -18.76 13.10 19.31
CA TYR A 142 -17.98 14.05 18.52
C TYR A 142 -16.93 14.81 19.37
N PRO A 143 -15.78 15.21 18.78
CA PRO A 143 -15.39 14.97 17.39
C PRO A 143 -14.85 13.55 17.14
N VAL A 144 -15.08 13.03 15.93
CA VAL A 144 -14.59 11.71 15.50
C VAL A 144 -13.65 11.85 14.29
N LEU A 145 -12.65 10.97 14.19
CA LEU A 145 -11.72 10.91 13.06
C LEU A 145 -12.22 9.90 12.03
N LEU A 146 -12.68 10.36 10.87
CA LEU A 146 -12.98 9.46 9.74
C LEU A 146 -11.68 9.13 9.02
N ARG A 147 -11.39 7.83 8.90
CA ARG A 147 -10.14 7.32 8.33
C ARG A 147 -10.41 6.18 7.36
N PRO A 148 -10.24 6.40 6.05
CA PRO A 148 -10.34 5.32 5.07
C PRO A 148 -9.27 4.23 5.25
N SER A 149 -9.57 3.03 4.75
CA SER A 149 -8.63 1.91 4.63
C SER A 149 -7.82 2.00 3.32
N TYR A 150 -6.62 1.39 3.28
CA TYR A 150 -5.75 1.35 2.10
C TYR A 150 -5.40 2.73 1.46
N VAL A 151 -5.27 3.76 2.31
CA VAL A 151 -4.83 5.11 1.93
C VAL A 151 -3.58 5.50 2.70
N LEU A 152 -2.75 6.36 2.07
CA LEU A 152 -1.52 6.89 2.68
C LEU A 152 -1.55 8.43 2.67
N GLY A 153 -0.80 9.06 3.57
CA GLY A 153 -0.68 10.52 3.63
C GLY A 153 -1.93 11.26 4.12
N GLY A 154 -2.84 10.56 4.81
CA GLY A 154 -4.07 11.17 5.31
C GLY A 154 -5.12 11.47 4.24
N GLN A 155 -4.99 10.85 3.06
CA GLN A 155 -5.92 11.06 1.96
C GLN A 155 -7.36 10.76 2.41
N ASN A 156 -8.25 11.75 2.24
CA ASN A 156 -9.66 11.71 2.65
C ASN A 156 -9.89 11.45 4.15
N MET A 157 -8.90 11.74 5.01
CA MET A 157 -9.12 11.76 6.46
C MET A 157 -9.66 13.12 6.89
N ILE A 158 -10.71 13.11 7.71
CA ILE A 158 -11.27 14.34 8.30
C ILE A 158 -11.60 14.15 9.77
N ILE A 159 -11.59 15.27 10.50
CA ILE A 159 -12.16 15.33 11.84
C ILE A 159 -13.60 15.83 11.68
N ALA A 160 -14.56 14.94 11.87
CA ALA A 160 -15.98 15.27 11.86
C ALA A 160 -16.38 15.82 13.23
N HIS A 161 -17.00 17.00 13.26
CA HIS A 161 -17.49 17.66 14.46
C HIS A 161 -19.00 17.51 14.63
N SER A 162 -19.70 17.02 13.61
CA SER A 162 -21.14 16.83 13.58
C SER A 162 -21.56 15.72 12.60
N GLU A 163 -22.79 15.25 12.73
CA GLU A 163 -23.43 14.32 11.77
C GLU A 163 -23.34 14.82 10.34
N LYS A 164 -23.52 16.14 10.13
CA LYS A 164 -23.42 16.74 8.80
C LYS A 164 -22.04 16.52 8.18
N ASP A 165 -20.96 16.64 8.97
CA ASP A 165 -19.61 16.38 8.49
C ASP A 165 -19.43 14.89 8.15
N VAL A 166 -20.08 13.99 8.89
CA VAL A 166 -20.04 12.55 8.56
C VAL A 166 -20.73 12.26 7.23
N VAL A 167 -21.93 12.81 7.03
CA VAL A 167 -22.71 12.61 5.80
C VAL A 167 -22.03 13.24 4.58
N GLU A 168 -21.34 14.37 4.74
CA GLU A 168 -20.67 15.06 3.64
C GLU A 168 -19.43 14.32 3.12
N TYR A 169 -18.72 13.58 3.98
CA TYR A 169 -17.41 12.99 3.68
C TYR A 169 -17.39 11.46 3.55
N MET A 170 -18.54 10.80 3.70
CA MET A 170 -18.75 9.38 3.41
C MET A 170 -19.24 9.17 1.98
#